data_AF-A0AAU9VX33-F1
#
_entry.id   AF-A0AAU9VX33-F1
#
_cell.length_a   1.000
_cell.length_b   1.000
_cell.length_c   1.000
_cell.angle_alpha   90.00
_cell.angle_beta   90.00
_cell.angle_gamma   90.00
#
_symmetry.space_group_name_H-M   'P 1'
#
loop_
_entity.id
_entity.type
_entity.pdbx_description
1 polymer ?
#
loop_
_entity_poly.entity_id
_entity_poly.type
_entity_poly.pdbx_seq_one_letter_code
_entity_poly.pdbx_strand_id
1 'polypeptide(L)'
;MIRWLSRHIYRCPGINGTWHLDGYDKIKPFGFPISGCIDGYSRRVVFLEVASSNNDPKIIAGYYLECVKEVGGCPRLVETDCGTKNGVIASLESVF
;
A
#
# COMPACT_ATOMS: atom_id res chain seq x y z
N MET A 1 -2.59 17.56 31.06
CA MET A 1 -3.08 16.17 31.01
C MET A 1 -2.38 15.47 29.85
N ILE A 2 -1.48 14.51 30.12
CA ILE A 2 -0.81 13.72 29.09
C ILE A 2 -1.74 12.54 28.74
N ARG A 3 -2.21 12.46 27.49
CA ARG A 3 -2.98 11.33 26.98
C ARG A 3 -1.99 10.28 26.48
N TRP A 4 -1.91 9.15 27.17
CA TRP A 4 -1.21 7.97 26.67
C TRP A 4 -2.01 7.39 25.51
N LEU A 5 -1.40 7.33 24.32
CA LEU A 5 -2.02 6.67 23.17
C LEU A 5 -1.94 5.16 23.41
N SER A 6 -3.06 4.52 23.75
CA SER A 6 -3.13 3.06 23.73
C SER A 6 -2.88 2.60 22.30
N ARG A 7 -1.72 1.97 22.07
CA ARG A 7 -1.39 1.42 20.75
C ARG A 7 -2.40 0.33 20.40
N HIS A 8 -3.04 0.46 19.25
CA HIS A 8 -3.91 -0.58 18.72
C HIS A 8 -3.07 -1.85 18.48
N ILE A 9 -3.55 -3.00 18.95
CA ILE A 9 -2.89 -4.29 18.70
C ILE A 9 -3.18 -4.68 17.24
N TYR A 10 -2.18 -4.52 16.39
CA TYR A 10 -2.29 -4.91 14.98
C TYR A 10 -2.31 -6.45 14.87
N ARG A 11 -3.36 -7.00 14.25
CA ARG A 11 -3.53 -8.43 13.98
C ARG A 11 -3.75 -8.64 12.49
N CYS A 12 -2.89 -9.44 11.85
CA CYS A 12 -3.04 -9.84 10.46
C CYS A 12 -3.22 -11.37 10.40
N PRO A 13 -4.23 -11.89 9.69
CA PRO A 13 -4.63 -13.30 9.76
C PRO A 13 -3.65 -14.27 9.07
N GLY A 14 -2.73 -13.79 8.23
CA GLY A 14 -1.78 -14.66 7.53
C GLY A 14 -1.06 -13.93 6.38
N ILE A 15 -0.18 -14.66 5.69
CA ILE A 15 0.51 -14.18 4.46
C ILE A 15 -0.54 -13.75 3.44
N ASN A 16 -0.36 -12.59 2.80
CA ASN A 16 -1.33 -11.97 1.90
C ASN A 16 -2.69 -11.71 2.58
N GLY A 17 -2.75 -11.66 3.90
CA GLY A 17 -3.96 -11.35 4.64
C GLY A 17 -4.31 -9.87 4.56
N THR A 18 -3.30 -9.00 4.65
CA THR A 18 -3.47 -7.54 4.54
C THR A 18 -2.21 -6.94 3.95
N TRP A 19 -2.35 -6.18 2.87
CA TRP A 19 -1.26 -5.39 2.30
C TRP A 19 -1.44 -3.93 2.66
N HIS A 20 -0.38 -3.31 3.16
CA HIS A 20 -0.35 -1.89 3.51
C HIS A 20 0.35 -1.11 2.41
N LEU A 21 -0.31 -0.14 1.82
CA LEU A 21 0.29 0.75 0.83
C LEU A 21 0.51 2.12 1.45
N ASP A 22 1.71 2.66 1.21
CA ASP A 22 2.11 3.98 1.68
C ASP A 22 2.85 4.76 0.57
N GLY A 23 2.70 6.08 0.61
CA GLY A 23 3.34 7.01 -0.31
C GLY A 23 4.34 7.89 0.42
N TYR A 24 5.61 7.82 0.02
CA TYR A 24 6.67 8.63 0.61
C TYR A 24 6.92 9.90 -0.22
N ASP A 25 6.40 11.01 0.29
CA ASP A 25 6.41 12.30 -0.40
C ASP A 25 7.58 13.23 0.01
N LYS A 26 8.45 12.87 0.96
CA LYS A 26 9.49 13.79 1.47
C LYS A 26 10.53 14.19 0.42
N ILE A 27 10.79 13.30 -0.54
CA ILE A 27 11.72 13.53 -1.65
C ILE A 27 11.01 13.88 -2.97
N LYS A 28 9.68 14.05 -2.92
CA LYS A 28 8.88 14.54 -4.05
C LYS A 28 9.32 15.90 -4.60
N PRO A 29 9.81 16.87 -3.79
CA PRO A 29 10.36 18.12 -4.33
C PRO A 29 11.57 17.92 -5.23
N PHE A 30 12.28 16.80 -5.10
CA PHE A 30 13.40 16.41 -5.97
C PHE A 30 12.96 15.59 -7.20
N GLY A 31 11.65 15.36 -7.37
CA GLY A 31 11.08 14.61 -8.49
C GLY A 31 11.00 13.10 -8.27
N PHE A 32 11.22 12.61 -7.05
CA PHE A 32 11.26 11.16 -6.75
C PHE A 32 10.17 10.74 -5.75
N PRO A 33 8.87 10.87 -6.05
CA PRO A 33 7.88 10.31 -5.14
C PRO A 33 7.99 8.78 -5.12
N ILE A 34 8.05 8.17 -3.94
CA ILE A 34 8.16 6.72 -3.79
C ILE A 34 6.79 6.18 -3.35
N SER A 35 6.37 5.07 -3.94
CA SER A 35 5.24 4.28 -3.47
C SER A 35 5.73 2.91 -3.03
N GLY A 36 5.28 2.46 -1.86
CA GLY A 36 5.67 1.17 -1.32
C GLY A 36 4.47 0.39 -0.81
N CYS A 37 4.58 -0.93 -0.85
CA CYS A 37 3.63 -1.86 -0.27
C CYS A 37 4.33 -2.91 0.57
N ILE A 38 3.76 -3.22 1.73
CA ILE A 38 4.25 -4.26 2.64
C ILE A 38 3.15 -5.25 3.00
N ASP A 39 3.50 -6.52 3.13
CA ASP A 39 2.61 -7.54 3.68
C ASP A 39 2.54 -7.40 5.21
N GLY A 40 1.32 -7.28 5.73
CA GLY A 40 1.07 -7.01 7.13
C GLY A 40 1.46 -8.17 8.06
N TYR A 41 1.48 -9.41 7.57
CA TYR A 41 1.84 -10.58 8.36
C TYR A 41 3.35 -10.84 8.35
N SER A 42 3.93 -11.02 7.17
CA SER A 42 5.34 -11.35 6.98
C SER A 42 6.28 -10.14 7.07
N ARG A 43 5.76 -8.91 6.99
CA ARG A 43 6.53 -7.66 6.86
C ARG A 43 7.43 -7.62 5.62
N ARG A 44 7.18 -8.50 4.65
CA ARG A 44 7.86 -8.50 3.36
C ARG A 44 7.46 -7.25 2.58
N VAL A 45 8.45 -6.60 1.97
CA VAL A 45 8.20 -5.55 0.96
C VAL A 45 7.68 -6.24 -0.30
N VAL A 46 6.44 -5.91 -0.67
CA VAL A 46 5.77 -6.42 -1.87
C VAL A 46 6.27 -5.64 -3.09
N PHE A 47 6.27 -4.30 -3.00
CA PHE A 47 6.95 -3.43 -3.94
C PHE A 47 7.47 -2.17 -3.28
N LEU A 48 8.46 -1.54 -3.91
CA LEU A 48 8.97 -0.23 -3.55
C LEU A 48 9.48 0.46 -4.81
N GLU A 49 8.63 1.27 -5.43
CA GLU A 49 8.89 1.86 -6.74
C GLU A 49 8.85 3.38 -6.69
N VAL A 50 9.71 4.01 -7.50
CA VAL A 50 9.62 5.44 -7.74
C VAL A 50 8.48 5.66 -8.73
N ALA A 51 7.43 6.36 -8.30
CA ALA A 51 6.34 6.74 -9.18
C ALA A 51 6.75 7.98 -9.98
N SER A 52 6.31 8.09 -11.23
CA SER A 52 6.41 9.36 -11.96
C SER A 52 5.46 10.42 -11.36
N SER A 53 4.41 9.99 -10.66
CA SER A 53 3.50 10.84 -9.89
C SER A 53 2.80 10.05 -8.79
N ASN A 54 2.88 10.52 -7.54
CA ASN A 54 2.05 10.01 -6.43
C ASN A 54 0.63 10.64 -6.42
N ASN A 55 0.24 11.33 -7.49
CA ASN A 55 -1.11 11.89 -7.63
C ASN A 55 -1.96 11.08 -8.62
N ASP A 56 -1.35 10.23 -9.45
CA ASP A 56 -2.10 9.40 -10.40
C ASP A 56 -2.28 7.97 -9.83
N PRO A 57 -3.50 7.60 -9.40
CA PRO A 57 -3.77 6.26 -8.89
C PRO A 57 -3.45 5.13 -9.89
N LYS A 58 -3.47 5.41 -11.19
CA LYS A 58 -3.25 4.38 -12.23
C LYS A 58 -1.83 3.84 -12.20
N ILE A 59 -0.86 4.67 -11.80
CA ILE A 59 0.54 4.25 -11.70
C ILE A 59 0.69 3.24 -10.56
N ILE A 60 0.15 3.57 -9.38
CA ILE A 60 0.22 2.68 -8.21
C ILE A 60 -0.59 1.40 -8.45
N ALA A 61 -1.74 1.51 -9.11
CA ALA A 61 -2.53 0.37 -9.56
C ALA A 61 -1.75 -0.56 -10.52
N GLY A 62 -0.92 0.00 -11.40
CA GLY A 62 -0.02 -0.76 -12.28
C GLY A 62 0.97 -1.59 -11.48
N TYR A 63 1.70 -0.96 -10.55
CA TYR A 63 2.65 -1.65 -9.67
C TYR A 63 1.98 -2.74 -8.83
N TYR A 64 0.79 -2.46 -8.30
CA TYR A 64 0.00 -3.44 -7.57
C TYR A 64 -0.34 -4.66 -8.44
N LEU A 65 -0.83 -4.45 -9.66
CA LEU A 65 -1.20 -5.54 -10.58
C LEU A 65 0.01 -6.37 -11.02
N GLU A 66 1.16 -5.73 -11.24
CA GLU A 66 2.40 -6.43 -11.55
C GLU A 66 2.83 -7.31 -10.38
N CYS A 67 2.79 -6.80 -9.15
CA CYS A 67 3.10 -7.59 -7.96
C CYS A 67 2.13 -8.75 -7.73
N VAL A 68 0.84 -8.58 -7.95
CA VAL A 68 -0.13 -9.68 -7.84
C VAL A 68 0.23 -10.80 -8.83
N LYS A 69 0.65 -10.45 -10.05
CA LYS A 69 1.12 -11.43 -11.04
C LYS A 69 2.41 -12.12 -10.61
N GLU A 70 3.38 -11.39 -10.07
CA GLU A 70 4.67 -11.93 -9.64
C GLU A 70 4.57 -12.82 -8.40
N VAL A 71 3.78 -12.40 -7.41
CA VAL A 71 3.53 -13.16 -6.17
C VAL A 71 2.66 -14.39 -6.45
N GLY A 72 1.91 -14.39 -7.56
CA GLY A 72 0.98 -15.47 -7.91
C GLY A 72 -0.23 -15.53 -6.99
N GLY A 73 -0.59 -14.40 -6.36
CA GLY A 73 -1.67 -14.32 -5.39
C GLY A 73 -2.06 -12.88 -5.08
N CYS A 74 -3.30 -12.69 -4.62
CA CYS A 74 -3.90 -11.40 -4.28
C CYS A 74 -4.01 -11.27 -2.74
N PRO A 75 -3.82 -10.08 -2.17
CA PRO A 75 -4.18 -9.84 -0.79
C PRO A 75 -5.69 -9.98 -0.57
N ARG A 76 -6.08 -10.32 0.66
CA ARG A 76 -7.49 -10.34 1.08
C ARG A 76 -8.02 -8.95 1.46
N LEU A 77 -7.12 -8.04 1.78
CA LEU A 77 -7.42 -6.67 2.15
C LEU A 77 -6.23 -5.80 1.78
N VAL A 78 -6.48 -4.72 1.05
CA VAL A 78 -5.54 -3.60 0.95
C VAL A 78 -5.98 -2.48 1.89
N GLU A 79 -5.07 -2.11 2.79
CA GLU A 79 -5.20 -0.94 3.65
C GLU A 79 -4.28 0.16 3.11
N THR A 80 -4.85 1.34 2.91
CA THR A 80 -4.12 2.53 2.49
C THR A 80 -4.51 3.67 3.40
N ASP A 81 -3.60 4.62 3.65
CA ASP A 81 -3.98 5.84 4.37
C ASP A 81 -5.14 6.54 3.64
N CYS A 82 -6.03 7.15 4.43
CA CYS A 82 -7.31 7.68 4.02
C CYS A 82 -7.12 8.97 3.21
N GLY A 83 -6.56 8.83 2.02
CA GLY A 83 -6.42 9.86 1.00
C GLY A 83 -7.34 9.55 -0.17
N THR A 84 -7.97 10.60 -0.71
CA THR A 84 -8.84 10.56 -1.90
C THR A 84 -8.19 9.93 -3.15
N LYS A 85 -6.87 9.68 -3.11
CA LYS A 85 -6.05 9.22 -4.23
C LYS A 85 -6.00 7.70 -4.42
N ASN A 86 -6.42 6.89 -3.44
CA ASN A 86 -6.24 5.43 -3.50
C ASN A 86 -7.51 4.65 -3.88
N GLY A 87 -8.60 5.34 -4.23
CA GLY A 87 -9.89 4.70 -4.54
C GLY A 87 -9.86 3.71 -5.72
N VAL A 88 -8.90 3.84 -6.63
CA VAL A 88 -8.70 2.90 -7.74
C VAL A 88 -8.20 1.54 -7.22
N ILE A 89 -7.36 1.53 -6.18
CA ILE A 89 -6.85 0.29 -5.60
C ILE A 89 -7.97 -0.45 -4.87
N ALA A 90 -8.79 0.27 -4.11
CA ALA A 90 -10.00 -0.29 -3.49
C ALA A 90 -10.98 -0.86 -4.54
N SER A 91 -11.05 -0.23 -5.72
CA SER A 91 -11.85 -0.75 -6.84
C SER A 91 -11.26 -2.01 -7.45
N LEU A 92 -9.92 -2.10 -7.56
CA LEU A 92 -9.22 -3.28 -8.08
C LEU A 92 -9.34 -4.48 -7.14
N GLU A 93 -9.27 -4.27 -5.83
CA GLU A 93 -9.52 -5.31 -4.82
C GLU A 93 -10.90 -5.96 -5.02
N SER A 94 -11.92 -5.20 -5.42
CA SER A 94 -13.27 -5.74 -5.65
C SER A 94 -13.39 -6.64 -6.89
N VAL A 95 -12.36 -6.70 -7.74
CA VAL A 95 -12.36 -7.52 -8.96
C VAL A 95 -11.74 -8.90 -8.72
N PHE A 96 -10.98 -9.07 -7.64
CA PHE A 96 -10.33 -10.33 -7.25
C PHE A 96 -11.11 -11.04 -6.14
#